data_AF-A0AB39XUR5-F1
#
_entry.id   AF-A0AB39XUR5-F1
#
_cell.length_a   1.000
_cell.length_b   1.000
_cell.length_c   1.000
_cell.angle_alpha   90.00
_cell.angle_beta   90.00
_cell.angle_gamma   90.00
#
_symmetry.space_group_name_H-M   'P 1'
#
loop_
_entity.id
_entity.type
_entity.pdbx_description
1 polymer ?
#
loop_
_entity_poly.entity_id
_entity_poly.type
_entity_poly.pdbx_seq_one_letter_code
_entity_poly.pdbx_strand_id
1 'polypeptide(L)'
;MVHLKQPLLSGLGRNPAAPADVMVRLAAHAAGRHGLESRKGQLPDAVVEALLTNGGSDTAVSLHGRRISPAMRRRIAAHPDPAIRSAFADFVRHMVERAVPMGIKDLVEAYDRPPLELAATSDPKLRAMVAVVWRDRPMAVQVALLTDPDPDVRAAASRSEHPGVPEMLYERCLADPAVQAHVGRY
;
A
#
# COMPACT_ATOMS: atom_id res chain seq x y z
N MET A 1 9.24 2.26 15.10
CA MET A 1 9.97 1.11 15.70
C MET A 1 11.47 1.34 15.49
N VAL A 2 12.33 1.24 16.50
CA VAL A 2 13.79 1.46 16.38
C VAL A 2 14.53 0.14 16.17
N HIS A 3 15.68 0.15 15.49
CA HIS A 3 16.48 -1.07 15.33
C HIS A 3 17.02 -1.50 16.70
N LEU A 4 16.65 -2.68 17.17
CA LEU A 4 16.86 -3.10 18.57
C LEU A 4 18.33 -3.15 19.01
N LYS A 5 19.25 -3.45 18.08
CA LYS A 5 20.69 -3.55 18.39
C LYS A 5 21.45 -2.23 18.28
N GLN A 6 20.94 -1.27 17.50
CA GLN A 6 21.62 -0.01 17.19
C GLN A 6 20.60 1.13 17.02
N PRO A 7 19.93 1.53 18.11
CA PRO A 7 18.82 2.48 18.05
C PRO A 7 19.27 3.88 17.59
N LEU A 8 20.52 4.28 17.87
CA LEU A 8 21.08 5.58 17.49
C LEU A 8 21.18 5.76 15.97
N LEU A 9 21.76 4.80 15.24
CA LEU A 9 21.86 4.87 13.78
C LEU A 9 20.49 4.85 13.12
N SER A 10 19.57 4.05 13.67
CA SER A 10 18.20 4.01 13.19
C SER A 10 17.44 5.31 13.48
N GLY A 11 17.72 5.96 14.61
CA GLY A 11 17.21 7.29 14.94
C GLY A 11 17.72 8.37 13.99
N LEU A 12 19.02 8.36 13.69
CA LEU A 12 19.64 9.29 12.74
C LEU A 12 19.04 9.17 11.33
N GLY A 13 18.76 7.95 10.84
CA GLY A 13 18.10 7.76 9.55
C GLY A 13 16.69 8.37 9.48
N ARG A 14 15.97 8.37 10.61
CA ARG A 14 14.64 8.98 10.72
C ARG A 14 14.65 10.49 10.91
N ASN A 15 15.78 11.07 11.34
CA ASN A 15 15.87 12.50 11.67
C ASN A 15 15.61 13.35 10.41
N PRO A 16 14.51 14.11 10.32
CA PRO A 16 14.20 14.93 9.15
C PRO A 16 15.30 15.93 8.79
N ALA A 17 16.10 16.39 9.77
CA ALA A 17 17.21 17.32 9.57
C ALA A 17 18.54 16.65 9.16
N ALA A 18 18.59 15.32 9.00
CA ALA A 18 19.81 14.63 8.60
C ALA A 18 20.28 15.08 7.20
N PRO A 19 21.54 15.53 7.06
CA PRO A 19 22.13 15.87 5.76
C PRO A 19 22.19 14.67 4.81
N ALA A 20 22.14 14.95 3.49
CA ALA A 20 22.10 13.89 2.48
C ALA A 20 23.34 12.99 2.47
N ASP A 21 24.52 13.55 2.68
CA ASP A 21 25.78 12.80 2.78
C ASP A 21 25.82 11.85 4.00
N VAL A 22 25.19 12.26 5.12
CA VAL A 22 25.01 11.40 6.29
C VAL A 22 24.03 10.28 5.98
N MET A 23 22.93 10.58 5.29
CA MET A 23 21.96 9.57 4.88
C MET A 23 22.58 8.53 3.91
N VAL A 24 23.42 8.95 2.97
CA VAL A 24 24.16 8.03 2.09
C VAL A 24 25.06 7.09 2.90
N ARG A 25 25.81 7.60 3.89
CA ARG A 25 26.63 6.77 4.77
C ARG A 25 25.79 5.81 5.62
N LEU A 26 24.64 6.26 6.11
CA LEU A 26 23.71 5.41 6.86
C LEU A 26 23.12 4.29 6.00
N ALA A 27 22.96 4.49 4.69
CA ALA A 27 22.48 3.44 3.78
C ALA A 27 23.46 2.25 3.67
N ALA A 28 24.75 2.45 3.94
CA ALA A 28 25.73 1.36 3.99
C ALA A 28 25.60 0.49 5.27
N HIS A 29 24.90 0.96 6.30
CA HIS A 29 24.73 0.25 7.57
C HIS A 29 23.31 -0.27 7.74
N ALA A 30 23.15 -1.55 8.10
CA ALA A 30 21.82 -2.17 8.26
C ALA A 30 20.88 -1.41 9.21
N ALA A 31 21.38 -0.94 10.36
CA ALA A 31 20.57 -0.14 11.29
C ALA A 31 20.23 1.26 10.76
N GLY A 32 21.10 1.85 9.95
CA GLY A 32 20.88 3.12 9.26
C GLY A 32 19.80 2.97 8.18
N ARG A 33 19.89 1.91 7.35
CA ARG A 33 18.86 1.52 6.37
C ARG A 33 17.49 1.38 7.00
N HIS A 34 17.37 0.64 8.11
CA HIS A 34 16.11 0.52 8.85
C HIS A 34 15.53 1.89 9.29
N GLY A 35 16.39 2.84 9.67
CA GLY A 35 15.98 4.21 9.94
C GLY A 35 15.47 4.92 8.68
N LEU A 36 16.22 4.81 7.58
CA LEU A 36 15.89 5.43 6.30
C LEU A 36 14.63 4.85 5.66
N GLU A 37 14.36 3.55 5.77
CA GLU A 37 13.16 2.89 5.21
C GLU A 37 11.87 3.40 5.87
N SER A 38 11.93 3.71 7.16
CA SER A 38 10.79 4.21 7.95
C SER A 38 10.70 5.73 8.05
N ARG A 39 11.63 6.46 7.41
CA ARG A 39 11.62 7.92 7.34
C ARG A 39 10.38 8.41 6.58
N LYS A 40 9.80 9.55 6.96
CA LYS A 40 8.72 10.19 6.18
C LYS A 40 9.29 11.14 5.11
N GLY A 41 8.53 11.33 4.04
CA GLY A 41 8.88 12.27 2.97
C GLY A 41 9.74 11.65 1.86
N GLN A 42 10.05 12.47 0.87
CA GLN A 42 10.85 12.08 -0.28
C GLN A 42 12.33 11.92 0.11
N LEU A 43 12.97 10.87 -0.40
CA LEU A 43 14.40 10.64 -0.27
C LEU A 43 15.13 11.30 -1.44
N PRO A 44 16.29 11.94 -1.20
CA PRO A 44 17.16 12.38 -2.29
C PRO A 44 17.63 11.19 -3.14
N ASP A 45 17.73 11.36 -4.46
CA ASP A 45 18.07 10.29 -5.39
C ASP A 45 19.41 9.61 -5.04
N ALA A 46 20.41 10.35 -4.56
CA ALA A 46 21.68 9.78 -4.10
C ALA A 46 21.52 8.81 -2.92
N VAL A 47 20.55 9.05 -2.03
CA VAL A 47 20.24 8.14 -0.92
C VAL A 47 19.51 6.90 -1.45
N VAL A 48 18.62 7.06 -2.42
CA VAL A 48 17.92 5.93 -3.06
C VAL A 48 18.92 5.02 -3.78
N GLU A 49 19.84 5.58 -4.58
CA GLU A 49 20.92 4.81 -5.23
C GLU A 49 21.80 4.09 -4.20
N ALA A 50 22.15 4.74 -3.09
CA ALA A 50 22.90 4.09 -2.01
C ALA A 50 22.10 2.95 -1.35
N LEU A 51 20.78 3.11 -1.18
CA LEU A 51 19.89 2.08 -0.66
C LEU A 51 19.73 0.91 -1.62
N LEU A 52 19.68 1.15 -2.94
CA LEU A 52 19.65 0.09 -3.95
C LEU A 52 20.98 -0.66 -4.05
N THR A 53 22.10 0.05 -3.88
CA THR A 53 23.45 -0.54 -3.95
C THR A 53 23.79 -1.38 -2.73
N ASN A 54 23.45 -0.90 -1.53
CA ASN A 54 23.84 -1.53 -0.26
C ASN A 54 22.69 -2.32 0.40
N GLY A 55 21.46 -2.10 -0.08
CA GLY A 55 20.26 -2.82 0.33
C GLY A 55 19.98 -4.02 -0.56
N GLY A 56 19.02 -4.83 -0.12
CA GLY A 56 18.44 -5.90 -0.93
C GLY A 56 17.00 -5.56 -1.33
N SER A 57 16.27 -6.56 -1.81
CA SER A 57 14.85 -6.46 -2.13
C SER A 57 14.01 -5.90 -0.98
N ASP A 58 14.33 -6.24 0.28
CA ASP A 58 13.63 -5.74 1.47
C ASP A 58 13.66 -4.22 1.56
N THR A 59 14.81 -3.61 1.25
CA THR A 59 14.94 -2.15 1.23
C THR A 59 14.14 -1.57 0.06
N ALA A 60 14.15 -2.25 -1.10
CA ALA A 60 13.42 -1.84 -2.30
C ALA A 60 11.89 -1.80 -2.10
N VAL A 61 11.33 -2.63 -1.20
CA VAL A 61 9.90 -2.56 -0.83
C VAL A 61 9.49 -1.16 -0.40
N SER A 62 10.37 -0.43 0.31
CA SER A 62 10.06 0.92 0.78
C SER A 62 10.19 1.99 -0.31
N LEU A 63 10.83 1.71 -1.44
CA LEU A 63 11.20 2.66 -2.48
C LEU A 63 10.13 2.77 -3.56
N HIS A 64 8.96 3.29 -3.19
CA HIS A 64 7.81 3.45 -4.09
C HIS A 64 7.12 4.80 -3.90
N GLY A 65 6.12 5.10 -4.72
CA GLY A 65 5.22 6.22 -4.45
C GLY A 65 5.94 7.57 -4.42
N ARG A 66 5.44 8.51 -3.61
CA ARG A 66 6.01 9.86 -3.47
C ARG A 66 7.37 9.88 -2.75
N ARG A 67 7.86 8.73 -2.31
CA ARG A 67 9.13 8.62 -1.60
C ARG A 67 10.32 8.81 -2.52
N ILE A 68 10.17 8.50 -3.80
CA ILE A 68 11.26 8.51 -4.77
C ILE A 68 10.88 9.31 -6.01
N SER A 69 11.88 9.85 -6.70
CA SER A 69 11.66 10.60 -7.93
C SER A 69 11.17 9.69 -9.07
N PRO A 70 10.50 10.23 -10.10
CA PRO A 70 10.18 9.47 -11.31
C PRO A 70 11.42 8.88 -12.02
N ALA A 71 12.59 9.52 -11.88
CA ALA A 71 13.85 8.98 -12.39
C ALA A 71 14.24 7.70 -11.64
N MET A 72 14.14 7.69 -10.32
CA MET A 72 14.42 6.52 -9.49
C MET A 72 13.42 5.39 -9.69
N ARG A 73 12.14 5.69 -9.94
CA ARG A 73 11.15 4.65 -10.33
C ARG A 73 11.56 3.92 -11.61
N ARG A 74 11.96 4.68 -12.64
CA ARG A 74 12.47 4.10 -13.91
C ARG A 74 13.74 3.30 -13.69
N ARG A 75 14.63 3.77 -12.80
CA ARG A 75 15.84 3.07 -12.41
C ARG A 75 15.54 1.72 -11.77
N ILE A 76 14.60 1.67 -10.82
CA ILE A 76 14.16 0.43 -10.16
C ILE A 76 13.52 -0.51 -11.17
N ALA A 77 12.64 -0.01 -12.04
CA ALA A 77 12.00 -0.82 -13.08
C ALA A 77 13.01 -1.43 -14.08
N ALA A 78 14.14 -0.74 -14.33
CA ALA A 78 15.23 -1.21 -15.19
C ALA A 78 16.34 -1.96 -14.42
N HIS A 79 16.18 -2.21 -13.13
CA HIS A 79 17.22 -2.80 -12.31
C HIS A 79 17.54 -4.24 -12.78
N PRO A 80 18.82 -4.65 -12.87
CA PRO A 80 19.20 -5.98 -13.36
C PRO A 80 18.63 -7.11 -12.49
N ASP A 81 18.60 -6.92 -11.18
CA ASP A 81 18.02 -7.88 -10.23
C ASP A 81 16.48 -7.87 -10.28
N PRO A 82 15.82 -8.98 -10.70
CA PRO A 82 14.36 -9.09 -10.70
C PRO A 82 13.73 -8.88 -9.32
N ALA A 83 14.40 -9.31 -8.24
CA ALA A 83 13.85 -9.19 -6.89
C ALA A 83 13.71 -7.71 -6.46
N ILE A 84 14.59 -6.84 -6.95
CA ILE A 84 14.46 -5.40 -6.74
C ILE A 84 13.34 -4.81 -7.63
N ARG A 85 13.21 -5.27 -8.88
CA ARG A 85 12.16 -4.78 -9.79
C ARG A 85 10.77 -5.05 -9.24
N SER A 86 10.54 -6.26 -8.71
CA SER A 86 9.22 -6.70 -8.26
C SER A 86 8.98 -6.53 -6.77
N ALA A 87 9.98 -6.15 -5.96
CA ALA A 87 9.90 -6.08 -4.50
C ALA A 87 8.60 -5.42 -3.99
N PHE A 88 8.28 -4.23 -4.48
CA PHE A 88 7.09 -3.51 -4.04
C PHE A 88 5.79 -4.21 -4.47
N ALA A 89 5.71 -4.67 -5.72
CA ALA A 89 4.53 -5.38 -6.22
C ALA A 89 4.31 -6.72 -5.50
N ASP A 90 5.37 -7.48 -5.25
CA ASP A 90 5.35 -8.73 -4.48
C ASP A 90 4.89 -8.50 -3.04
N PHE A 91 5.41 -7.45 -2.40
CA PHE A 91 4.97 -7.04 -1.07
C PHE A 91 3.47 -6.72 -1.06
N VAL A 92 2.99 -5.87 -1.98
CA VAL A 92 1.56 -5.50 -2.03
C VAL A 92 0.68 -6.73 -2.27
N ARG A 93 1.07 -7.64 -3.17
CA ARG A 93 0.35 -8.91 -3.39
C ARG A 93 0.29 -9.74 -2.11
N HIS A 94 1.40 -9.86 -1.39
CA HIS A 94 1.44 -10.55 -0.11
C HIS A 94 0.53 -9.91 0.95
N MET A 95 0.42 -8.58 0.98
CA MET A 95 -0.49 -7.87 1.88
C MET A 95 -1.96 -8.10 1.52
N VAL A 96 -2.30 -8.11 0.23
CA VAL A 96 -3.64 -8.44 -0.27
C VAL A 96 -4.03 -9.87 0.13
N GLU A 97 -3.13 -10.84 -0.08
CA GLU A 97 -3.37 -12.24 0.30
C GLU A 97 -3.68 -12.43 1.78
N ARG A 98 -3.04 -11.60 2.63
CA ARG A 98 -3.21 -11.59 4.08
C ARG A 98 -4.31 -10.64 4.57
N ALA A 99 -5.06 -10.02 3.67
CA ALA A 99 -6.10 -9.04 3.97
C ALA A 99 -5.59 -7.88 4.86
N VAL A 100 -4.34 -7.45 4.69
CA VAL A 100 -3.79 -6.29 5.40
C VAL A 100 -3.96 -5.03 4.55
N PRO A 101 -4.66 -3.99 5.06
CA PRO A 101 -4.94 -2.76 4.30
C PRO A 101 -3.70 -2.07 3.74
N MET A 102 -3.75 -1.75 2.45
CA MET A 102 -2.76 -0.94 1.71
C MET A 102 -3.45 0.26 1.06
N GLY A 103 -2.76 1.39 0.92
CA GLY A 103 -3.39 2.57 0.31
C GLY A 103 -3.82 2.32 -1.14
N ILE A 104 -4.93 2.90 -1.59
CA ILE A 104 -5.41 2.72 -2.98
C ILE A 104 -4.33 3.08 -4.02
N LYS A 105 -3.48 4.07 -3.72
CA LYS A 105 -2.36 4.47 -4.58
C LYS A 105 -1.27 3.40 -4.67
N ASP A 106 -1.05 2.65 -3.60
CA ASP A 106 -0.09 1.55 -3.56
C ASP A 106 -0.61 0.38 -4.40
N LEU A 107 -1.92 0.10 -4.35
CA LEU A 107 -2.55 -0.90 -5.21
C LEU A 107 -2.44 -0.52 -6.69
N VAL A 108 -2.76 0.73 -7.03
CA VAL A 108 -2.64 1.24 -8.41
C VAL A 108 -1.21 1.12 -8.92
N GLU A 109 -0.23 1.48 -8.10
CA GLU A 109 1.19 1.40 -8.49
C GLU A 109 1.68 -0.05 -8.63
N ALA A 110 1.26 -0.95 -7.73
CA ALA A 110 1.70 -2.36 -7.75
C ALA A 110 1.07 -3.19 -8.88
N TYR A 111 -0.20 -2.93 -9.19
CA TYR A 111 -0.95 -3.67 -10.22
C TYR A 111 -0.97 -2.96 -11.57
N ASP A 112 -0.47 -1.73 -11.65
CA ASP A 112 -0.47 -0.88 -12.85
C ASP A 112 -1.86 -0.77 -13.51
N ARG A 113 -2.89 -0.55 -12.68
CA ARG A 113 -4.29 -0.45 -13.11
C ARG A 113 -5.02 0.64 -12.34
N PRO A 114 -5.97 1.36 -12.98
CA PRO A 114 -6.78 2.35 -12.29
C PRO A 114 -7.72 1.69 -11.25
N PRO A 115 -8.15 2.42 -10.20
CA PRO A 115 -8.99 1.88 -9.14
C PRO A 115 -10.26 1.18 -9.61
N LEU A 116 -10.87 1.65 -10.71
CA LEU A 116 -12.07 1.06 -11.29
C LEU A 116 -11.82 -0.38 -11.80
N GLU A 117 -10.69 -0.62 -12.47
CA GLU A 117 -10.32 -1.94 -12.94
C GLU A 117 -9.94 -2.87 -11.78
N LEU A 118 -9.30 -2.33 -10.74
CA LEU A 118 -9.02 -3.09 -9.52
C LEU A 118 -10.30 -3.52 -8.81
N ALA A 119 -11.34 -2.68 -8.81
CA ALA A 119 -12.65 -3.02 -8.25
C ALA A 119 -13.41 -4.10 -9.06
N ALA A 120 -13.04 -4.33 -10.32
CA ALA A 120 -13.68 -5.27 -11.23
C ALA A 120 -12.81 -6.49 -11.58
N THR A 121 -11.67 -6.67 -10.90
CA THR A 121 -10.77 -7.81 -11.11
C THR A 121 -11.41 -9.15 -10.73
N SER A 122 -10.88 -10.25 -11.25
CA SER A 122 -11.35 -11.60 -10.90
C SER A 122 -10.96 -12.03 -9.48
N ASP A 123 -9.97 -11.36 -8.86
CA ASP A 123 -9.51 -11.64 -7.50
C ASP A 123 -10.43 -11.00 -6.45
N PRO A 124 -11.24 -11.78 -5.69
CA PRO A 124 -12.12 -11.24 -4.68
C PRO A 124 -11.37 -10.58 -3.52
N LYS A 125 -10.16 -11.02 -3.16
CA LYS A 125 -9.38 -10.40 -2.07
C LYS A 125 -8.95 -8.99 -2.44
N LEU A 126 -8.51 -8.80 -3.68
CA LEU A 126 -8.18 -7.48 -4.19
C LEU A 126 -9.42 -6.59 -4.28
N ARG A 127 -10.57 -7.09 -4.73
CA ARG A 127 -11.82 -6.31 -4.73
C ARG A 127 -12.26 -5.90 -3.31
N ALA A 128 -12.18 -6.82 -2.35
CA ALA A 128 -12.47 -6.53 -0.94
C ALA A 128 -11.50 -5.48 -0.38
N MET A 129 -10.21 -5.59 -0.71
CA MET A 129 -9.21 -4.59 -0.34
C MET A 129 -9.57 -3.21 -0.89
N VAL A 130 -9.92 -3.11 -2.17
CA VAL A 130 -10.36 -1.86 -2.82
C VAL A 130 -11.58 -1.28 -2.09
N ALA A 131 -12.56 -2.12 -1.73
CA ALA A 131 -13.75 -1.69 -0.98
C ALA A 131 -13.40 -1.06 0.38
N VAL A 132 -12.36 -1.57 1.07
CA VAL A 132 -11.90 -1.03 2.36
C VAL A 132 -11.15 0.30 2.19
N VAL A 133 -10.30 0.42 1.17
CA VAL A 133 -9.28 1.48 1.13
C VAL A 133 -9.64 2.64 0.20
N TRP A 134 -10.53 2.44 -0.77
CA TRP A 134 -11.00 3.48 -1.69
C TRP A 134 -12.30 4.13 -1.17
N ARG A 135 -12.16 5.03 -0.20
CA ARG A 135 -13.29 5.66 0.52
C ARG A 135 -14.03 6.74 -0.29
N ASP A 136 -13.38 7.35 -1.27
CA ASP A 136 -13.96 8.35 -2.16
C ASP A 136 -14.39 7.75 -3.50
N ARG A 137 -14.67 6.44 -3.54
CA ARG A 137 -15.12 5.74 -4.74
C ARG A 137 -16.46 6.27 -5.25
N PRO A 138 -16.70 6.26 -6.59
CA PRO A 138 -18.00 6.60 -7.16
C PRO A 138 -19.12 5.70 -6.63
N MET A 139 -20.34 6.25 -6.50
CA MET A 139 -21.51 5.49 -6.03
C MET A 139 -21.80 4.24 -6.88
N ALA A 140 -21.57 4.30 -8.18
CA ALA A 140 -21.74 3.13 -9.06
C ALA A 140 -20.80 1.97 -8.68
N VAL A 141 -19.56 2.28 -8.28
CA VAL A 141 -18.60 1.26 -7.80
C VAL A 141 -19.06 0.72 -6.45
N GLN A 142 -19.60 1.56 -5.57
CA GLN A 142 -20.15 1.12 -4.29
C GLN A 142 -21.31 0.15 -4.45
N VAL A 143 -22.26 0.47 -5.33
CA VAL A 143 -23.37 -0.42 -5.67
C VAL A 143 -22.85 -1.76 -6.20
N ALA A 144 -21.89 -1.75 -7.13
CA ALA A 144 -21.31 -2.97 -7.66
C ALA A 144 -20.71 -3.85 -6.54
N LEU A 145 -19.89 -3.27 -5.66
CA LEU A 145 -19.25 -3.97 -4.55
C LEU A 145 -20.25 -4.46 -3.47
N LEU A 146 -21.35 -3.74 -3.24
CA LEU A 146 -22.43 -4.20 -2.34
C LEU A 146 -23.27 -5.33 -2.95
N THR A 147 -23.22 -5.51 -4.27
CA THR A 147 -23.91 -6.60 -4.99
C THR A 147 -22.96 -7.68 -5.49
N ASP A 148 -21.72 -7.65 -5.02
CA ASP A 148 -20.65 -8.56 -5.42
C ASP A 148 -21.03 -10.04 -5.21
N PRO A 149 -20.67 -10.97 -6.12
CA PRO A 149 -20.89 -12.39 -5.87
C PRO A 149 -20.19 -12.89 -4.60
N ASP A 150 -19.05 -12.29 -4.23
CA ASP A 150 -18.26 -12.71 -3.08
C ASP A 150 -18.74 -12.03 -1.77
N PRO A 151 -19.08 -12.81 -0.73
CA PRO A 151 -19.61 -12.27 0.52
C PRO A 151 -18.59 -11.40 1.28
N ASP A 152 -17.29 -11.67 1.19
CA ASP A 152 -16.27 -10.88 1.89
C ASP A 152 -16.13 -9.50 1.24
N VAL A 153 -16.30 -9.42 -0.09
CA VAL A 153 -16.35 -8.14 -0.80
C VAL A 153 -17.56 -7.32 -0.37
N ARG A 154 -18.75 -7.94 -0.31
CA ARG A 154 -19.97 -7.25 0.15
C ARG A 154 -19.84 -6.76 1.60
N ALA A 155 -19.32 -7.61 2.48
CA ALA A 155 -19.05 -7.27 3.88
C ALA A 155 -18.08 -6.08 3.96
N ALA A 156 -16.97 -6.10 3.20
CA ALA A 156 -16.01 -5.00 3.16
C ALA A 156 -16.64 -3.69 2.66
N ALA A 157 -17.45 -3.74 1.61
CA ALA A 157 -18.12 -2.57 1.05
C ALA A 157 -19.13 -1.93 2.02
N SER A 158 -19.84 -2.76 2.80
CA SER A 158 -20.84 -2.31 3.77
C SER A 158 -20.27 -1.64 5.02
N ARG A 159 -18.98 -1.83 5.32
CA ARG A 159 -18.30 -1.19 6.45
C ARG A 159 -17.97 0.28 6.21
N SER A 160 -18.04 0.73 4.96
CA SER A 160 -17.73 2.12 4.63
C SER A 160 -18.92 3.01 4.97
N GLU A 161 -18.69 4.09 5.71
CA GLU A 161 -19.72 5.11 5.96
C GLU A 161 -19.90 6.01 4.73
N HIS A 162 -18.82 6.20 3.97
CA HIS A 162 -18.77 7.04 2.78
C HIS A 162 -17.98 6.32 1.68
N PRO A 163 -18.57 6.09 0.49
CA PRO A 163 -20.01 6.00 0.30
C PRO A 163 -20.59 4.82 1.13
N GLY A 164 -21.71 5.07 1.81
CA GLY A 164 -22.43 4.07 2.60
C GLY A 164 -23.28 3.12 1.75
N VAL A 165 -24.23 2.43 2.39
CA VAL A 165 -25.25 1.65 1.69
C VAL A 165 -26.33 2.61 1.15
N PRO A 166 -26.58 2.65 -0.16
CA PRO A 166 -27.62 3.50 -0.73
C PRO A 166 -29.01 2.93 -0.44
N GLU A 167 -30.02 3.80 -0.38
CA GLU A 167 -31.37 3.47 0.07
C GLU A 167 -32.00 2.31 -0.70
N MET A 168 -31.85 2.30 -2.02
CA MET A 168 -32.33 1.25 -2.91
C MET A 168 -31.78 -0.16 -2.61
N LEU A 169 -30.71 -0.27 -1.80
CA LEU A 169 -30.10 -1.55 -1.42
C LEU A 169 -30.34 -1.93 0.05
N TYR A 170 -30.98 -1.10 0.87
CA TYR A 170 -31.13 -1.40 2.32
C TYR A 170 -31.79 -2.75 2.58
N GLU A 171 -32.97 -3.00 2.02
CA GLU A 171 -33.71 -4.26 2.20
C GLU A 171 -32.87 -5.48 1.78
N ARG A 172 -32.17 -5.36 0.65
CA ARG A 172 -31.28 -6.42 0.16
C ARG A 172 -30.12 -6.66 1.11
N CYS A 173 -29.49 -5.59 1.60
CA CYS A 173 -28.35 -5.69 2.50
C CYS A 173 -28.74 -6.18 3.91
N LEU A 174 -29.96 -5.89 4.38
CA LEU A 174 -30.51 -6.45 5.61
C LEU A 174 -30.81 -7.94 5.49
N ALA A 175 -31.23 -8.39 4.30
CA ALA A 175 -31.45 -9.81 4.00
C ALA A 175 -30.17 -10.60 3.73
N ASP A 176 -29.03 -9.94 3.54
CA ASP A 176 -27.73 -10.57 3.26
C ASP A 176 -26.95 -10.83 4.56
N PRO A 177 -26.74 -12.11 4.95
CA PRO A 177 -26.04 -12.44 6.20
C PRO A 177 -24.62 -11.84 6.30
N ALA A 178 -23.94 -11.62 5.16
CA ALA A 178 -22.59 -11.06 5.15
C ALA A 178 -22.57 -9.55 5.51
N VAL A 179 -23.70 -8.87 5.32
CA VAL A 179 -23.82 -7.41 5.40
C VAL A 179 -24.74 -6.95 6.53
N GLN A 180 -25.69 -7.79 6.95
CA GLN A 180 -26.73 -7.47 7.93
C GLN A 180 -26.21 -6.80 9.21
N ALA A 181 -25.10 -7.29 9.77
CA ALA A 181 -24.52 -6.77 11.00
C ALA A 181 -23.98 -5.33 10.91
N HIS A 182 -23.67 -4.87 9.69
CA HIS A 182 -23.15 -3.52 9.44
C HIS A 182 -24.28 -2.53 9.12
N VAL A 183 -25.38 -2.99 8.53
CA VAL A 183 -26.51 -2.14 8.11
C VAL A 183 -27.48 -1.86 9.27
N GLY A 184 -27.72 -2.82 10.16
CA GLY A 184 -28.64 -2.63 11.30
C GLY A 184 -28.11 -1.73 12.44
N ARG A 185 -27.04 -0.96 12.21
CA ARG A 185 -26.45 -0.04 13.21
C ARG A 185 -26.93 1.42 13.07
N TYR A 186 -27.78 1.71 12.10
CA TYR A 186 -28.40 3.02 11.83
C TYR A 186 -29.89 2.82 11.53
#